data_AF-A0A9E3X5Q7-F1
#
_entry.id   AF-A0A9E3X5Q7-F1
#
_cell.length_a   1.000
_cell.length_b   1.000
_cell.length_c   1.000
_cell.angle_alpha   90.00
_cell.angle_beta   90.00
_cell.angle_gamma   90.00
#
_symmetry.space_group_name_H-M   'P 1'
#
loop_
_entity.id
_entity.type
_entity.pdbx_description
1 polymer ?
#
loop_
_entity_poly.entity_id
_entity_poly.type
_entity_poly.pdbx_seq_one_letter_code
_entity_poly.pdbx_strand_id
1 'polypeptide(L)'
;LKDTDNQIATLRAIYNTYVDQHDYQGALEPLQAELALWQNLKIPERAAEVYHLLGDSYNRLEQYDESIAALQEELAIWVDKEDLVREAETQHALGVVYTAAGAYPAAESALQRELALRTDLTDVNNQVSALQALAALYIKEESYDKAVAQYQAALDLADELDDQTLHTTLLSQLAQSFVTAGKPEQALAPYQELLKIYQDAEDVNGQLQVLIAIGGIQQASDAFDNALATYEDALALNEPLDDAATSGRIYEAIAELQTAKKSYGPALEAYDQAFAIWQTLEDPGRAMGVLFSQADIQQELKATDAAIAAYKAAIPLANAAERPDRAALATERIAGLYRDAENYTQALQFYQQALAIWQQLENESRISSLQSKIDRVNTQMQRAADQGEKEAQAAEQERIAQITTNGFIEPADGATVSGTISILGVANDPHFEKWQIDLLLDQDESHATFVALKRRARATGGPLTDLDTTRYPNGTHKLRLRVVRQDFNYDEYFVVINIQN
;
A
#
# COMPACT_ATOMS: atom_id res chain seq x y z
N LEU A 1 -15.74 32.10 -56.63
CA LEU A 1 -15.35 33.17 -55.68
C LEU A 1 -16.44 33.31 -54.64
N LYS A 2 -17.49 34.13 -54.80
CA LYS A 2 -18.52 34.32 -53.75
C LYS A 2 -19.16 33.02 -53.20
N ASP A 3 -19.42 32.03 -54.04
CA ASP A 3 -19.98 30.74 -53.63
C ASP A 3 -18.94 29.86 -52.91
N THR A 4 -17.70 29.87 -53.41
CA THR A 4 -16.55 29.17 -52.82
C THR A 4 -16.15 29.75 -51.46
N ASP A 5 -16.16 31.08 -51.32
CA ASP A 5 -15.85 31.77 -50.06
C ASP A 5 -16.92 31.45 -48.99
N ASN A 6 -18.20 31.39 -49.39
CA ASN A 6 -19.28 30.97 -48.51
C ASN A 6 -19.14 29.49 -48.09
N GLN A 7 -18.73 28.62 -49.03
CA GLN A 7 -18.49 27.20 -48.76
C GLN A 7 -17.35 27.03 -47.75
N ILE A 8 -16.22 27.72 -47.95
CA ILE A 8 -15.07 27.72 -47.05
C ILE A 8 -15.46 28.23 -45.66
N ALA A 9 -16.18 29.35 -45.58
CA ALA A 9 -16.66 29.88 -44.30
C ALA A 9 -17.60 28.89 -43.57
N THR A 10 -18.42 28.15 -44.32
CA THR A 10 -19.30 27.11 -43.76
C THR A 10 -18.48 25.94 -43.22
N LEU A 11 -17.50 25.44 -43.99
CA LEU A 11 -16.60 24.36 -43.54
C LEU A 11 -15.84 24.76 -42.28
N ARG A 12 -15.34 26.00 -42.22
CA ARG A 12 -14.66 26.55 -41.05
C ARG A 12 -15.57 26.61 -39.82
N ALA A 13 -16.84 26.98 -39.98
CA ALA A 13 -17.81 27.00 -38.89
C ALA A 13 -18.16 25.59 -38.38
N ILE A 14 -18.26 24.61 -39.29
CA ILE A 14 -18.47 23.20 -38.92
C ILE A 14 -17.25 22.68 -38.13
N TYR A 15 -16.03 22.95 -38.63
CA TYR A 15 -14.79 22.62 -37.92
C TYR A 15 -14.78 23.18 -36.49
N ASN A 16 -15.04 24.48 -36.31
CA ASN A 16 -15.06 25.10 -34.99
C ASN A 16 -16.09 24.45 -34.05
N THR A 17 -17.26 24.07 -34.59
CA THR A 17 -18.31 23.39 -33.81
C THR A 17 -17.83 22.04 -33.27
N TYR A 18 -17.07 21.29 -34.07
CA TYR A 18 -16.49 20.01 -33.64
C TYR A 18 -15.38 20.21 -32.60
N VAL A 19 -14.52 21.22 -32.77
CA VAL A 19 -13.47 21.55 -31.79
C VAL A 19 -14.07 21.97 -30.45
N ASP A 20 -15.13 22.78 -30.44
CA ASP A 20 -15.84 23.16 -29.21
C ASP A 20 -16.39 21.91 -28.48
N GLN A 21 -16.79 20.88 -29.22
CA GLN A 21 -17.25 19.60 -28.70
C GLN A 21 -16.11 18.63 -28.35
N HIS A 22 -14.85 19.04 -28.57
CA HIS A 22 -13.65 18.20 -28.44
C HIS A 22 -13.69 16.95 -29.36
N ASP A 23 -14.47 16.99 -30.44
CA ASP A 23 -14.56 15.94 -31.45
C ASP A 23 -13.58 16.23 -32.60
N TYR A 24 -12.30 15.98 -32.34
CA TYR A 24 -11.24 16.19 -33.33
C TYR A 24 -11.35 15.23 -34.53
N GLN A 25 -12.01 14.08 -34.36
CA GLN A 25 -12.23 13.13 -35.46
C GLN A 25 -13.25 13.68 -36.45
N GLY A 26 -14.36 14.24 -35.96
CA GLY A 26 -15.37 14.93 -36.77
C GLY A 26 -14.84 16.18 -37.46
N ALA A 27 -13.86 16.85 -36.85
CA ALA A 27 -13.20 18.03 -37.39
C ALA A 27 -12.36 17.77 -38.67
N LEU A 28 -11.93 16.52 -38.93
CA LEU A 28 -11.05 16.21 -40.06
C LEU A 28 -11.73 16.37 -41.43
N GLU A 29 -12.97 15.91 -41.58
CA GLU A 29 -13.71 15.98 -42.85
C GLU A 29 -13.87 17.42 -43.37
N PRO A 30 -14.37 18.40 -42.59
CA PRO A 30 -14.50 19.77 -43.07
C PRO A 30 -13.15 20.42 -43.38
N LEU A 31 -12.09 20.10 -42.62
CA LEU A 31 -10.73 20.58 -42.92
C LEU A 31 -10.19 20.02 -44.25
N GLN A 32 -10.36 18.72 -44.50
CA GLN A 32 -9.93 18.09 -45.76
C GLN A 32 -10.68 18.66 -46.97
N ALA A 33 -11.99 18.90 -46.81
CA ALA A 33 -12.80 19.54 -47.85
C ALA A 33 -12.35 20.98 -48.11
N GLU A 34 -12.02 21.75 -47.06
CA GLU A 34 -11.52 23.12 -47.19
C GLU A 34 -10.13 23.16 -47.86
N LEU A 35 -9.23 22.26 -47.46
CA LEU A 35 -7.90 22.13 -48.05
C LEU A 35 -7.98 21.88 -49.57
N ALA A 36 -8.86 20.97 -49.99
CA ALA A 36 -9.07 20.68 -51.41
C ALA A 36 -9.54 21.91 -52.20
N LEU A 37 -10.37 22.78 -51.60
CA LEU A 37 -10.78 24.04 -52.23
C LEU A 37 -9.60 24.99 -52.40
N TRP A 38 -8.80 25.20 -51.36
CA TRP A 38 -7.63 26.09 -51.43
C TRP A 38 -6.55 25.61 -52.39
N GLN A 39 -6.32 24.29 -52.46
CA GLN A 39 -5.44 23.67 -53.45
C GLN A 39 -5.95 23.88 -54.89
N ASN A 40 -7.26 23.68 -55.13
CA ASN A 40 -7.87 23.92 -56.44
C ASN A 40 -7.79 25.39 -56.87
N LEU A 41 -7.91 26.31 -55.91
CA LEU A 41 -7.75 27.75 -56.12
C LEU A 41 -6.29 28.18 -56.27
N LYS A 42 -5.33 27.28 -55.97
CA LYS A 42 -3.88 27.54 -55.99
C LYS A 42 -3.48 28.71 -55.09
N ILE A 43 -4.04 28.75 -53.88
CA ILE A 43 -3.70 29.72 -52.85
C ILE A 43 -2.97 28.96 -51.73
N PRO A 44 -1.64 28.72 -51.89
CA PRO A 44 -0.89 27.87 -50.98
C PRO A 44 -0.85 28.41 -49.55
N GLU A 45 -0.87 29.73 -49.37
CA GLU A 45 -0.86 30.36 -48.03
C GLU A 45 -2.11 29.99 -47.22
N ARG A 46 -3.27 29.85 -47.88
CA ARG A 46 -4.50 29.40 -47.22
C ARG A 46 -4.52 27.89 -47.02
N ALA A 47 -3.94 27.13 -47.95
CA ALA A 47 -3.78 25.69 -47.78
C ALA A 47 -2.90 25.37 -46.56
N ALA A 48 -1.80 26.12 -46.36
CA ALA A 48 -0.92 26.03 -45.21
C ALA A 48 -1.66 26.26 -43.87
N GLU A 49 -2.51 27.30 -43.78
CA GLU A 49 -3.37 27.52 -42.60
C GLU A 49 -4.29 26.30 -42.30
N VAL A 50 -4.75 25.57 -43.33
CA VAL A 50 -5.56 24.36 -43.14
C VAL A 50 -4.70 23.16 -42.74
N TYR A 51 -3.50 23.02 -43.32
CA TYR A 51 -2.54 22.00 -42.93
C TYR A 51 -2.18 22.10 -41.44
N HIS A 52 -1.99 23.31 -40.92
CA HIS A 52 -1.75 23.53 -39.50
C HIS A 52 -2.85 22.93 -38.61
N LEU A 53 -4.10 23.25 -38.94
CA LEU A 53 -5.26 22.80 -38.17
C LEU A 53 -5.50 21.29 -38.30
N LEU A 54 -5.16 20.70 -39.45
CA LEU A 54 -5.12 19.24 -39.60
C LEU A 54 -4.04 18.65 -38.69
N GLY A 55 -2.84 19.23 -38.71
CA GLY A 55 -1.72 18.88 -37.84
C GLY A 55 -2.12 18.83 -36.37
N ASP A 56 -2.71 19.91 -35.86
CA ASP A 56 -3.21 20.01 -34.49
C ASP A 56 -4.29 18.98 -34.18
N SER A 57 -5.26 18.80 -35.09
CA SER A 57 -6.37 17.85 -34.90
C SER A 57 -5.86 16.41 -34.84
N TYR A 58 -4.93 16.04 -35.73
CA TYR A 58 -4.27 14.74 -35.72
C TYR A 58 -3.45 14.53 -34.45
N ASN A 59 -2.73 15.54 -33.97
CA ASN A 59 -1.97 15.46 -32.72
C ASN A 59 -2.88 15.21 -31.51
N ARG A 60 -4.03 15.88 -31.43
CA ARG A 60 -5.05 15.67 -30.38
C ARG A 60 -5.65 14.27 -30.40
N LEU A 61 -5.63 13.60 -31.55
CA LEU A 61 -6.06 12.20 -31.74
C LEU A 61 -4.91 11.19 -31.53
N GLU A 62 -3.71 11.66 -31.18
CA GLU A 62 -2.48 10.85 -31.11
C GLU A 62 -2.09 10.19 -32.45
N GLN A 63 -2.57 10.75 -33.55
CA GLN A 63 -2.25 10.35 -34.93
C GLN A 63 -1.02 11.11 -35.41
N TYR A 64 0.13 10.77 -34.82
CA TYR A 64 1.36 11.56 -34.97
C TYR A 64 1.91 11.57 -36.40
N ASP A 65 1.84 10.46 -37.14
CA ASP A 65 2.36 10.38 -38.51
C ASP A 65 1.60 11.31 -39.46
N GLU A 66 0.27 11.34 -39.36
CA GLU A 66 -0.59 12.24 -40.13
C GLU A 66 -0.41 13.70 -39.73
N SER A 67 -0.21 13.97 -38.43
CA SER A 67 0.08 15.30 -37.93
C SER A 67 1.40 15.84 -38.50
N ILE A 68 2.47 15.04 -38.42
CA ILE A 68 3.78 15.37 -38.98
C ILE A 68 3.69 15.61 -40.48
N ALA A 69 2.99 14.75 -41.22
CA ALA A 69 2.83 14.90 -42.66
C ALA A 69 2.14 16.22 -43.02
N ALA A 70 1.06 16.59 -42.33
CA ALA A 70 0.36 17.85 -42.56
C ALA A 70 1.26 19.07 -42.27
N LEU A 71 1.97 19.06 -41.14
CA LEU A 71 2.87 20.16 -40.75
C LEU A 71 4.11 20.25 -41.67
N GLN A 72 4.58 19.14 -42.25
CA GLN A 72 5.66 19.18 -43.25
C GLN A 72 5.21 19.81 -44.57
N GLU A 73 3.97 19.58 -45.00
CA GLU A 73 3.38 20.28 -46.16
C GLU A 73 3.22 21.79 -45.89
N GLU A 74 2.80 22.16 -44.68
CA GLU A 74 2.77 23.55 -44.23
C GLU A 74 4.18 24.19 -44.29
N LEU A 75 5.17 23.50 -43.70
CA LEU A 75 6.55 23.98 -43.61
C LEU A 75 7.13 24.23 -45.01
N ALA A 76 6.91 23.32 -45.95
CA ALA A 76 7.39 23.45 -47.32
C ALA A 76 6.84 24.73 -48.00
N ILE A 77 5.60 25.11 -47.71
CA ILE A 77 4.98 26.33 -48.23
C ILE A 77 5.65 27.57 -47.63
N TRP A 78 5.83 27.63 -46.30
CA TRP A 78 6.43 28.81 -45.68
C TRP A 78 7.91 29.01 -46.02
N VAL A 79 8.64 27.91 -46.20
CA VAL A 79 10.02 27.93 -46.71
C VAL A 79 10.09 28.47 -48.15
N ASP A 80 9.22 28.01 -49.05
CA ASP A 80 9.15 28.52 -50.44
C ASP A 80 8.78 30.01 -50.50
N LYS A 81 7.98 30.47 -49.53
CA LYS A 81 7.54 31.87 -49.41
C LYS A 81 8.53 32.76 -48.67
N GLU A 82 9.59 32.20 -48.11
CA GLU A 82 10.54 32.90 -47.25
C GLU A 82 9.87 33.62 -46.07
N ASP A 83 8.74 33.08 -45.58
CA ASP A 83 8.02 33.60 -44.41
C ASP A 83 8.61 33.02 -43.13
N LEU A 84 9.66 33.67 -42.63
CA LEU A 84 10.42 33.20 -41.46
C LEU A 84 9.59 33.11 -40.17
N VAL A 85 8.55 33.94 -40.04
CA VAL A 85 7.68 33.92 -38.85
C VAL A 85 6.85 32.64 -38.87
N ARG A 86 6.19 32.36 -40.00
CA ARG A 86 5.37 31.16 -40.15
C ARG A 86 6.21 29.89 -40.22
N GLU A 87 7.42 29.95 -40.79
CA GLU A 87 8.40 28.85 -40.70
C GLU A 87 8.69 28.51 -39.23
N ALA A 88 8.97 29.52 -38.40
CA ALA A 88 9.23 29.29 -36.97
C ALA A 88 8.02 28.70 -36.24
N GLU A 89 6.80 29.17 -36.53
CA GLU A 89 5.55 28.62 -35.97
C GLU A 89 5.35 27.14 -36.34
N THR A 90 5.58 26.78 -37.60
CA THR A 90 5.47 25.37 -38.03
C THR A 90 6.57 24.50 -37.44
N GLN A 91 7.79 25.02 -37.30
CA GLN A 91 8.89 24.30 -36.64
C GLN A 91 8.58 24.05 -35.15
N HIS A 92 7.94 24.99 -34.46
CA HIS A 92 7.43 24.79 -33.11
C HIS A 92 6.46 23.61 -33.04
N ALA A 93 5.42 23.65 -33.90
CA ALA A 93 4.40 22.61 -33.94
C ALA A 93 5.00 21.23 -34.24
N LEU A 94 5.90 21.13 -35.23
CA LEU A 94 6.64 19.90 -35.51
C LEU A 94 7.45 19.44 -34.31
N GLY A 95 8.14 20.34 -33.63
CA GLY A 95 8.89 20.05 -32.41
C GLY A 95 8.03 19.41 -31.32
N VAL A 96 6.85 19.97 -31.07
CA VAL A 96 5.88 19.45 -30.09
C VAL A 96 5.37 18.06 -30.50
N VAL A 97 4.97 17.88 -31.76
CA VAL A 97 4.44 16.60 -32.26
C VAL A 97 5.52 15.51 -32.27
N TYR A 98 6.74 15.83 -32.73
CA TYR A 98 7.86 14.89 -32.66
C TYR A 98 8.19 14.48 -31.22
N THR A 99 8.07 15.42 -30.26
CA THR A 99 8.25 15.11 -28.83
C THR A 99 7.19 14.13 -28.35
N ALA A 100 5.92 14.35 -28.67
CA ALA A 100 4.81 13.45 -28.32
C ALA A 100 4.96 12.05 -28.96
N ALA A 101 5.46 12.00 -30.19
CA ALA A 101 5.73 10.76 -30.93
C ALA A 101 6.99 10.01 -30.46
N GLY A 102 7.79 10.58 -29.56
CA GLY A 102 9.07 10.00 -29.12
C GLY A 102 10.23 10.14 -30.12
N ALA A 103 10.06 10.94 -31.17
CA ALA A 103 11.06 11.20 -32.20
C ALA A 103 12.03 12.32 -31.78
N TYR A 104 12.71 12.14 -30.65
CA TYR A 104 13.45 13.21 -29.97
C TYR A 104 14.52 13.93 -30.83
N PRO A 105 15.33 13.25 -31.67
CA PRO A 105 16.29 13.95 -32.53
C PRO A 105 15.64 14.88 -33.56
N ALA A 106 14.45 14.51 -34.07
CA ALA A 106 13.71 15.34 -35.01
C ALA A 106 13.06 16.53 -34.28
N ALA A 107 12.55 16.31 -33.06
CA ALA A 107 12.04 17.38 -32.21
C ALA A 107 13.12 18.42 -31.88
N GLU A 108 14.30 17.95 -31.46
CA GLU A 108 15.44 18.82 -31.14
C GLU A 108 15.85 19.66 -32.36
N SER A 109 15.94 19.03 -33.54
CA SER A 109 16.25 19.74 -34.78
C SER A 109 15.21 20.81 -35.13
N ALA A 110 13.91 20.51 -34.99
CA ALA A 110 12.84 21.46 -35.30
C ALA A 110 12.84 22.64 -34.32
N LEU A 111 12.92 22.38 -33.02
CA LEU A 111 12.91 23.43 -31.99
C LEU A 111 14.20 24.27 -31.99
N GLN A 112 15.37 23.70 -32.30
CA GLN A 112 16.59 24.48 -32.50
C GLN A 112 16.48 25.39 -33.74
N ARG A 113 15.82 24.90 -34.80
CA ARG A 113 15.55 25.73 -35.99
C ARG A 113 14.60 26.87 -35.66
N GLU A 114 13.53 26.61 -34.91
CA GLU A 114 12.64 27.65 -34.38
C GLU A 114 13.43 28.70 -33.60
N LEU A 115 14.22 28.28 -32.60
CA LEU A 115 15.00 29.19 -31.75
C LEU A 115 15.94 30.09 -32.58
N ALA A 116 16.62 29.52 -33.57
CA ALA A 116 17.48 30.28 -34.47
C ALA A 116 16.70 31.33 -35.27
N LEU A 117 15.53 30.97 -35.83
CA LEU A 117 14.67 31.90 -36.55
C LEU A 117 14.14 33.03 -35.64
N ARG A 118 13.67 32.69 -34.43
CA ARG A 118 13.19 33.70 -33.47
C ARG A 118 14.31 34.62 -32.99
N THR A 119 15.55 34.12 -32.95
CA THR A 119 16.75 34.94 -32.70
C THR A 119 17.00 35.94 -33.83
N ASP A 120 17.00 35.48 -35.08
CA ASP A 120 17.18 36.34 -36.26
C ASP A 120 16.06 37.38 -36.39
N LEU A 121 14.84 37.03 -35.98
CA LEU A 121 13.66 37.91 -35.95
C LEU A 121 13.63 38.87 -34.75
N THR A 122 14.57 38.75 -33.80
CA THR A 122 14.56 39.49 -32.52
C THR A 122 13.27 39.32 -31.72
N ASP A 123 12.63 38.17 -31.84
CA ASP A 123 11.36 37.82 -31.21
C ASP A 123 11.60 37.10 -29.88
N VAL A 124 12.00 37.88 -28.86
CA VAL A 124 12.45 37.36 -27.57
C VAL A 124 11.39 36.54 -26.86
N ASN A 125 10.11 36.94 -26.94
CA ASN A 125 9.01 36.19 -26.33
C ASN A 125 8.92 34.76 -26.86
N ASN A 126 8.98 34.59 -28.19
CA ASN A 126 8.93 33.26 -28.79
C ASN A 126 10.27 32.51 -28.70
N GLN A 127 11.41 33.19 -28.48
CA GLN A 127 12.65 32.51 -28.09
C GLN A 127 12.49 31.80 -26.74
N VAL A 128 11.85 32.45 -25.76
CA VAL A 128 11.55 31.81 -24.47
C VAL A 128 10.63 30.60 -24.65
N SER A 129 9.58 30.72 -25.48
CA SER A 129 8.71 29.57 -25.77
C SER A 129 9.45 28.40 -26.43
N ALA A 130 10.36 28.67 -27.37
CA ALA A 130 11.20 27.64 -27.99
C ALA A 130 12.14 26.96 -26.97
N LEU A 131 12.72 27.73 -26.05
CA LEU A 131 13.57 27.20 -24.98
C LEU A 131 12.78 26.33 -23.99
N GLN A 132 11.55 26.75 -23.62
CA GLN A 132 10.65 25.93 -22.80
C GLN A 132 10.26 24.62 -23.50
N ALA A 133 10.02 24.66 -24.81
CA ALA A 133 9.72 23.47 -25.61
C ALA A 133 10.94 22.53 -25.67
N LEU A 134 12.15 23.05 -25.87
CA LEU A 134 13.39 22.26 -25.80
C LEU A 134 13.59 21.65 -24.41
N ALA A 135 13.30 22.41 -23.35
CA ALA A 135 13.37 21.90 -21.99
C ALA A 135 12.39 20.75 -21.76
N ALA A 136 11.13 20.91 -22.18
CA ALA A 136 10.11 19.87 -22.09
C ALA A 136 10.49 18.61 -22.89
N LEU A 137 11.04 18.78 -24.10
CA LEU A 137 11.61 17.70 -24.90
C LEU A 137 12.69 16.94 -24.11
N TYR A 138 13.68 17.65 -23.56
CA TYR A 138 14.76 17.01 -22.83
C TYR A 138 14.29 16.33 -21.52
N ILE A 139 13.22 16.82 -20.88
CA ILE A 139 12.59 16.10 -19.76
C ILE A 139 11.99 14.77 -20.23
N LYS A 140 11.31 14.75 -21.39
CA LYS A 140 10.74 13.52 -21.98
C LYS A 140 11.81 12.53 -22.43
N GLU A 141 12.97 13.02 -22.87
CA GLU A 141 14.16 12.23 -23.20
C GLU A 141 14.93 11.77 -21.94
N GLU A 142 14.57 12.26 -20.74
CA GLU A 142 15.33 12.07 -19.49
C GLU A 142 16.74 12.73 -19.51
N SER A 143 16.97 13.64 -20.45
CA SER A 143 18.17 14.49 -20.61
C SER A 143 18.12 15.72 -19.69
N TYR A 144 17.95 15.53 -18.39
CA TYR A 144 17.64 16.61 -17.45
C TYR A 144 18.67 17.76 -17.41
N ASP A 145 19.96 17.47 -17.57
CA ASP A 145 21.00 18.51 -17.61
C ASP A 145 20.85 19.46 -18.81
N LYS A 146 20.37 18.94 -19.95
CA LYS A 146 20.05 19.78 -21.10
C LYS A 146 18.80 20.62 -20.84
N ALA A 147 17.77 20.04 -20.20
CA ALA A 147 16.54 20.76 -19.85
C ALA A 147 16.82 21.96 -18.94
N VAL A 148 17.63 21.74 -17.91
CA VAL A 148 18.10 22.78 -16.98
C VAL A 148 18.81 23.91 -17.73
N ALA A 149 19.69 23.57 -18.67
CA ALA A 149 20.38 24.58 -19.48
C ALA A 149 19.42 25.43 -20.32
N GLN A 150 18.34 24.84 -20.85
CA GLN A 150 17.34 25.60 -21.62
C GLN A 150 16.50 26.52 -20.74
N TYR A 151 16.08 26.05 -19.55
CA TYR A 151 15.39 26.92 -18.61
C TYR A 151 16.27 28.06 -18.10
N GLN A 152 17.57 27.82 -17.88
CA GLN A 152 18.49 28.89 -17.51
C GLN A 152 18.62 29.94 -18.62
N ALA A 153 18.76 29.51 -19.88
CA ALA A 153 18.76 30.43 -21.02
C ALA A 153 17.44 31.21 -21.13
N ALA A 154 16.31 30.58 -20.83
CA ALA A 154 15.01 31.25 -20.81
C ALA A 154 14.88 32.27 -19.68
N LEU A 155 15.46 31.98 -18.50
CA LEU A 155 15.51 32.90 -17.36
C LEU A 155 16.33 34.15 -17.71
N ASP A 156 17.51 33.96 -18.34
CA ASP A 156 18.36 35.07 -18.77
C ASP A 156 17.61 36.01 -19.74
N LEU A 157 16.77 35.46 -20.64
CA LEU A 157 15.92 36.27 -21.52
C LEU A 157 14.74 36.93 -20.80
N ALA A 158 14.14 36.27 -19.81
CA ALA A 158 13.08 36.86 -19.01
C ALA A 158 13.57 38.07 -18.21
N ASP A 159 14.81 38.01 -17.69
CA ASP A 159 15.48 39.12 -17.03
C ASP A 159 15.72 40.29 -17.99
N GLU A 160 16.09 40.02 -19.25
CA GLU A 160 16.22 41.06 -20.29
C GLU A 160 14.88 41.76 -20.60
N LEU A 161 13.77 41.03 -20.50
CA LEU A 161 12.42 41.54 -20.74
C LEU A 161 11.83 42.32 -19.55
N ASP A 162 12.45 42.25 -18.37
CA ASP A 162 11.88 42.74 -17.10
C ASP A 162 10.48 42.13 -16.84
N ASP A 163 10.24 40.91 -17.33
CA ASP A 163 8.97 40.19 -17.15
C ASP A 163 9.04 39.28 -15.93
N GLN A 164 8.71 39.85 -14.77
CA GLN A 164 8.68 39.14 -13.50
C GLN A 164 7.74 37.92 -13.49
N THR A 165 6.66 37.96 -14.28
CA THR A 165 5.68 36.85 -14.33
C THR A 165 6.29 35.67 -15.07
N LEU A 166 6.95 35.94 -16.20
CA LEU A 166 7.69 34.95 -16.96
C LEU A 166 8.83 34.37 -16.13
N HIS A 167 9.61 35.23 -15.47
CA HIS A 167 10.72 34.83 -14.61
C HIS A 167 10.27 33.86 -13.50
N THR A 168 9.19 34.21 -12.78
CA THR A 168 8.59 33.36 -11.72
C THR A 168 8.12 32.00 -12.28
N THR A 169 7.49 32.01 -13.46
CA THR A 169 7.02 30.79 -14.12
C THR A 169 8.18 29.87 -14.48
N LEU A 170 9.26 30.42 -15.04
CA LEU A 170 10.44 29.67 -15.45
C LEU A 170 11.21 29.11 -14.25
N LEU A 171 11.34 29.86 -13.15
CA LEU A 171 11.95 29.36 -11.91
C LEU A 171 11.18 28.15 -11.35
N SER A 172 9.85 28.19 -11.42
CA SER A 172 8.99 27.10 -10.95
C SER A 172 9.17 25.85 -11.81
N GLN A 173 9.24 26.02 -13.13
CA GLN A 173 9.49 24.93 -14.08
C GLN A 173 10.90 24.34 -13.91
N LEU A 174 11.92 25.19 -13.70
CA LEU A 174 13.29 24.75 -13.42
C LEU A 174 13.37 23.94 -12.13
N ALA A 175 12.79 24.44 -11.04
CA ALA A 175 12.79 23.75 -9.75
C ALA A 175 12.10 22.37 -9.85
N GLN A 176 10.94 22.31 -10.51
CA GLN A 176 10.23 21.04 -10.73
C GLN A 176 11.03 20.08 -11.61
N SER A 177 11.77 20.59 -12.60
CA SER A 177 12.62 19.77 -13.48
C SER A 177 13.76 19.11 -12.72
N PHE A 178 14.39 19.82 -11.79
CA PHE A 178 15.40 19.23 -10.90
C PHE A 178 14.84 18.11 -10.02
N VAL A 179 13.62 18.29 -9.50
CA VAL A 179 12.94 17.24 -8.71
C VAL A 179 12.67 16.00 -9.57
N THR A 180 12.10 16.19 -10.77
CA THR A 180 11.83 15.08 -11.71
C THR A 180 13.11 14.40 -12.18
N ALA A 181 14.22 15.14 -12.26
CA ALA A 181 15.54 14.61 -12.61
C ALA A 181 16.20 13.73 -11.53
N GLY A 182 15.55 13.56 -10.37
CA GLY A 182 16.18 12.93 -9.21
C GLY A 182 17.34 13.74 -8.64
N LYS A 183 17.36 15.06 -8.87
CA LYS A 183 18.35 16.01 -8.34
C LYS A 183 17.67 17.08 -7.45
N PRO A 184 16.86 16.68 -6.45
CA PRO A 184 16.02 17.61 -5.68
C PRO A 184 16.81 18.69 -4.95
N GLU A 185 18.07 18.42 -4.54
CA GLU A 185 18.93 19.41 -3.90
C GLU A 185 19.20 20.63 -4.79
N GLN A 186 19.25 20.44 -6.11
CA GLN A 186 19.47 21.54 -7.07
C GLN A 186 18.22 22.41 -7.23
N ALA A 187 17.03 21.89 -6.88
CA ALA A 187 15.79 22.66 -6.87
C ALA A 187 15.73 23.68 -5.72
N LEU A 188 16.59 23.58 -4.69
CA LEU A 188 16.57 24.49 -3.55
C LEU A 188 16.87 25.95 -3.96
N ALA A 189 17.82 26.17 -4.87
CA ALA A 189 18.18 27.52 -5.31
C ALA A 189 17.01 28.24 -6.01
N PRO A 190 16.38 27.69 -7.07
CA PRO A 190 15.23 28.33 -7.71
C PRO A 190 14.02 28.45 -6.76
N TYR A 191 13.80 27.48 -5.86
CA TYR A 191 12.75 27.62 -4.85
C TYR A 191 13.04 28.73 -3.84
N GLN A 192 14.29 28.92 -3.39
CA GLN A 192 14.64 30.04 -2.51
C GLN A 192 14.45 31.39 -3.18
N GLU A 193 14.74 31.47 -4.48
CA GLU A 193 14.49 32.68 -5.27
C GLU A 193 12.99 32.96 -5.40
N LEU A 194 12.18 31.94 -5.74
CA LEU A 194 10.71 32.04 -5.74
C LEU A 194 10.16 32.47 -4.39
N LEU A 195 10.68 31.93 -3.29
CA LEU A 195 10.24 32.29 -1.94
C LEU A 195 10.44 33.79 -1.70
N LYS A 196 11.59 34.34 -2.11
CA LYS A 196 11.88 35.77 -2.01
C LYS A 196 10.93 36.60 -2.88
N ILE A 197 10.69 36.18 -4.12
CA ILE A 197 9.74 36.86 -5.02
C ILE A 197 8.34 36.91 -4.40
N TYR A 198 7.84 35.78 -3.89
CA TYR A 198 6.53 35.73 -3.25
C TYR A 198 6.48 36.48 -1.91
N GLN A 199 7.60 36.61 -1.19
CA GLN A 199 7.71 37.49 -0.02
C GLN A 199 7.60 38.95 -0.40
N ASP A 200 8.35 39.39 -1.42
CA ASP A 200 8.34 40.77 -1.91
C ASP A 200 6.96 41.16 -2.49
N ALA A 201 6.25 40.19 -3.07
CA ALA A 201 4.89 40.34 -3.60
C ALA A 201 3.77 40.17 -2.55
N GLU A 202 4.10 39.83 -1.30
CA GLU A 202 3.15 39.45 -0.25
C GLU A 202 2.19 38.31 -0.67
N ASP A 203 2.60 37.44 -1.60
CA ASP A 203 1.83 36.27 -2.02
C ASP A 203 2.04 35.11 -1.05
N VAL A 204 1.17 35.07 -0.04
CA VAL A 204 1.19 34.04 1.01
C VAL A 204 0.99 32.64 0.43
N ASN A 205 0.15 32.48 -0.60
CA ASN A 205 -0.11 31.17 -1.20
C ASN A 205 1.13 30.65 -1.95
N GLY A 206 1.79 31.52 -2.72
CA GLY A 206 3.05 31.21 -3.38
C GLY A 206 4.15 30.82 -2.38
N GLN A 207 4.29 31.58 -1.28
CA GLN A 207 5.22 31.27 -0.20
C GLN A 207 4.95 29.89 0.43
N LEU A 208 3.69 29.55 0.73
CA LEU A 208 3.33 28.26 1.31
C LEU A 208 3.67 27.09 0.39
N GLN A 209 3.37 27.20 -0.92
CA GLN A 209 3.70 26.16 -1.89
C GLN A 209 5.20 25.90 -1.94
N VAL A 210 6.01 26.96 -1.95
CA VAL A 210 7.46 26.88 -2.01
C VAL A 210 8.06 26.34 -0.70
N LEU A 211 7.57 26.78 0.46
CA LEU A 211 8.02 26.27 1.76
C LEU A 211 7.76 24.76 1.90
N ILE A 212 6.57 24.29 1.49
CA ILE A 212 6.25 22.85 1.49
C ILE A 212 7.21 22.09 0.57
N ALA A 213 7.51 22.62 -0.63
CA ALA A 213 8.45 21.99 -1.55
C ALA A 213 9.89 21.93 -0.99
N ILE A 214 10.37 23.03 -0.40
CA ILE A 214 11.69 23.09 0.25
C ILE A 214 11.77 22.10 1.42
N GLY A 215 10.74 22.05 2.27
CA GLY A 215 10.68 21.12 3.39
C GLY A 215 10.72 19.66 2.92
N GLY A 216 9.99 19.34 1.85
CA GLY A 216 9.99 18.00 1.24
C GLY A 216 11.37 17.60 0.69
N ILE A 217 12.07 18.52 0.02
CA ILE A 217 13.43 18.29 -0.47
C ILE A 217 14.39 18.07 0.70
N GLN A 218 14.36 18.94 1.71
CA GLN A 218 15.21 18.82 2.89
C GLN A 218 14.97 17.50 3.64
N GLN A 219 13.72 17.06 3.75
CA GLN A 219 13.36 15.76 4.33
C GLN A 219 13.96 14.61 3.51
N ALA A 220 13.87 14.64 2.18
CA ALA A 220 14.43 13.62 1.31
C ALA A 220 15.97 13.55 1.36
N SER A 221 16.63 14.69 1.62
CA SER A 221 18.09 14.77 1.80
C SER A 221 18.55 14.52 3.25
N ASP A 222 17.71 13.92 4.10
CA ASP A 222 17.94 13.67 5.54
C ASP A 222 18.27 14.93 6.38
N ALA A 223 18.00 16.14 5.85
CA ALA A 223 18.17 17.41 6.55
C ALA A 223 16.95 17.70 7.46
N PHE A 224 16.63 16.75 8.34
CA PHE A 224 15.38 16.71 9.08
C PHE A 224 15.11 17.93 9.97
N ASP A 225 16.13 18.54 10.57
CA ASP A 225 15.94 19.70 11.44
C ASP A 225 15.61 20.96 10.61
N ASN A 226 16.21 21.10 9.42
CA ASN A 226 15.87 22.19 8.50
C ASN A 226 14.45 22.00 7.94
N ALA A 227 14.09 20.76 7.58
CA ALA A 227 12.78 20.44 7.05
C ALA A 227 11.68 20.72 8.09
N LEU A 228 11.91 20.33 9.34
CA LEU A 228 10.98 20.64 10.44
C LEU A 228 10.80 22.15 10.62
N ALA A 229 11.89 22.92 10.66
CA ALA A 229 11.82 24.38 10.76
C ALA A 229 11.05 25.00 9.58
N THR A 230 11.29 24.50 8.36
CA THR A 230 10.59 24.98 7.15
C THR A 230 9.09 24.69 7.20
N TYR A 231 8.68 23.52 7.69
CA TYR A 231 7.28 23.20 7.88
C TYR A 231 6.62 23.99 9.01
N GLU A 232 7.35 24.28 10.10
CA GLU A 232 6.88 25.15 11.18
C GLU A 232 6.68 26.60 10.69
N ASP A 233 7.60 27.11 9.86
CA ASP A 233 7.45 28.41 9.19
C ASP A 233 6.22 28.43 8.28
N ALA A 234 5.96 27.35 7.53
CA ALA A 234 4.77 27.21 6.70
C ALA A 234 3.47 27.18 7.54
N LEU A 235 3.46 26.50 8.69
CA LEU A 235 2.31 26.51 9.61
C LEU A 235 2.05 27.91 10.17
N ALA A 236 3.09 28.61 10.61
CA ALA A 236 2.97 29.98 11.13
C ALA A 236 2.45 30.96 10.07
N LEU A 237 2.89 30.79 8.82
CA LEU A 237 2.43 31.58 7.69
C LEU A 237 0.96 31.28 7.33
N ASN A 238 0.52 30.03 7.50
CA ASN A 238 -0.85 29.60 7.22
C ASN A 238 -1.86 29.95 8.33
N GLU A 239 -1.40 30.14 9.57
CA GLU A 239 -2.24 30.47 10.74
C GLU A 239 -3.24 31.62 10.49
N PRO A 240 -2.83 32.80 9.96
CA PRO A 240 -3.76 33.89 9.71
C PRO A 240 -4.74 33.65 8.55
N LEU A 241 -4.47 32.67 7.67
CA LEU A 241 -5.35 32.34 6.54
C LEU A 241 -6.53 31.45 6.96
N ASP A 242 -6.43 30.77 8.10
CA ASP A 242 -7.38 29.75 8.56
C ASP A 242 -7.66 28.66 7.51
N ASP A 243 -6.67 28.38 6.65
CA ASP A 243 -6.74 27.29 5.67
C ASP A 243 -6.41 25.96 6.36
N ALA A 244 -7.44 25.35 6.93
CA ALA A 244 -7.35 24.07 7.60
C ALA A 244 -6.77 22.97 6.68
N ALA A 245 -7.08 22.97 5.38
CA ALA A 245 -6.61 21.94 4.46
C ALA A 245 -5.10 22.03 4.22
N THR A 246 -4.54 23.25 4.18
CA THR A 246 -3.09 23.45 4.12
C THR A 246 -2.42 23.04 5.43
N SER A 247 -2.97 23.43 6.59
CA SER A 247 -2.47 22.98 7.90
C SER A 247 -2.46 21.45 8.01
N GLY A 248 -3.53 20.77 7.57
CA GLY A 248 -3.61 19.31 7.56
C GLY A 248 -2.48 18.66 6.77
N ARG A 249 -2.19 19.17 5.56
CA ARG A 249 -1.09 18.68 4.72
C ARG A 249 0.28 18.90 5.36
N ILE A 250 0.49 20.04 6.02
CA ILE A 250 1.76 20.32 6.68
C ILE A 250 1.94 19.43 7.91
N TYR A 251 0.88 19.18 8.70
CA TYR A 251 0.94 18.22 9.82
C TYR A 251 1.22 16.79 9.35
N GLU A 252 0.64 16.35 8.22
CA GLU A 252 1.01 15.06 7.60
C GLU A 252 2.52 15.03 7.26
N ALA A 253 3.04 16.08 6.62
CA ALA A 253 4.46 16.17 6.26
C ALA A 253 5.39 16.16 7.49
N ILE A 254 5.04 16.89 8.55
CA ILE A 254 5.77 16.85 9.83
C ILE A 254 5.72 15.43 10.42
N ALA A 255 4.57 14.77 10.39
CA ALA A 255 4.43 13.44 10.94
C ALA A 255 5.27 12.40 10.17
N GLU A 256 5.29 12.47 8.83
CA GLU A 256 6.14 11.66 7.98
C GLU A 256 7.63 11.89 8.26
N LEU A 257 8.04 13.16 8.38
CA LEU A 257 9.40 13.53 8.77
C LEU A 257 9.80 12.93 10.11
N GLN A 258 8.95 13.06 11.14
CA GLN A 258 9.23 12.53 12.47
C GLN A 258 9.25 11.00 12.47
N THR A 259 8.44 10.36 11.62
CA THR A 259 8.46 8.92 11.39
C THR A 259 9.80 8.47 10.78
N ALA A 260 10.30 9.19 9.78
CA ALA A 260 11.62 8.93 9.18
C ALA A 260 12.76 9.08 10.21
N LYS A 261 12.66 10.07 11.11
CA LYS A 261 13.56 10.22 12.27
C LYS A 261 13.40 9.14 13.35
N LYS A 262 12.41 8.24 13.22
CA LYS A 262 11.98 7.28 14.26
C LYS A 262 11.57 7.94 15.58
N SER A 263 11.17 9.21 15.51
CA SER A 263 10.63 9.98 16.63
C SER A 263 9.12 9.77 16.69
N TYR A 264 8.72 8.56 17.08
CA TYR A 264 7.33 8.09 16.96
C TYR A 264 6.32 8.86 17.82
N GLY A 265 6.71 9.40 18.98
CA GLY A 265 5.83 10.23 19.81
C GLY A 265 5.37 11.50 19.07
N PRO A 266 6.31 12.40 18.70
CA PRO A 266 6.01 13.58 17.89
C PRO A 266 5.31 13.27 16.56
N ALA A 267 5.64 12.14 15.92
CA ALA A 267 4.96 11.71 14.69
C ALA A 267 3.47 11.43 14.93
N LEU A 268 3.14 10.69 16.00
CA LEU A 268 1.74 10.40 16.34
C LEU A 268 0.97 11.67 16.72
N GLU A 269 1.60 12.60 17.45
CA GLU A 269 0.99 13.91 17.79
C GLU A 269 0.65 14.72 16.54
N ALA A 270 1.57 14.80 15.57
CA ALA A 270 1.34 15.50 14.32
C ALA A 270 0.25 14.80 13.47
N TYR A 271 0.24 13.45 13.43
CA TYR A 271 -0.85 12.72 12.80
C TYR A 271 -2.20 12.95 13.49
N ASP A 272 -2.25 13.06 14.82
CA ASP A 272 -3.51 13.38 15.53
C ASP A 272 -4.05 14.76 15.14
N GLN A 273 -3.18 15.77 14.96
CA GLN A 273 -3.58 17.08 14.45
C GLN A 273 -4.14 16.99 13.02
N ALA A 274 -3.42 16.31 12.12
CA ALA A 274 -3.88 16.10 10.75
C ALA A 274 -5.22 15.36 10.70
N PHE A 275 -5.38 14.30 11.50
CA PHE A 275 -6.60 13.51 11.57
C PHE A 275 -7.81 14.35 12.01
N ALA A 276 -7.66 15.17 13.05
CA ALA A 276 -8.73 16.04 13.54
C ALA A 276 -9.17 17.06 12.46
N ILE A 277 -8.22 17.61 11.71
CA ILE A 277 -8.48 18.49 10.57
C ILE A 277 -9.27 17.75 9.49
N TRP A 278 -8.81 16.58 9.06
CA TRP A 278 -9.47 15.82 8.00
C TRP A 278 -10.85 15.32 8.37
N GLN A 279 -11.10 15.03 9.65
CA GLN A 279 -12.44 14.77 10.15
C GLN A 279 -13.34 16.01 10.06
N THR A 280 -12.82 17.18 10.42
CA THR A 280 -13.57 18.44 10.37
C THR A 280 -13.92 18.86 8.94
N LEU A 281 -13.00 18.59 8.00
CA LEU A 281 -13.19 18.85 6.57
C LEU A 281 -14.01 17.77 5.86
N GLU A 282 -14.47 16.74 6.59
CA GLU A 282 -15.19 15.60 6.03
C GLU A 282 -14.44 14.94 4.85
N ASP A 283 -13.11 14.83 4.96
CA ASP A 283 -12.26 14.11 4.00
C ASP A 283 -11.92 12.71 4.55
N PRO A 284 -12.78 11.70 4.29
CA PRO A 284 -12.55 10.35 4.78
C PRO A 284 -11.32 9.70 4.13
N GLY A 285 -10.90 10.14 2.94
CA GLY A 285 -9.74 9.59 2.24
C GLY A 285 -8.43 9.96 2.95
N ARG A 286 -8.24 11.25 3.26
CA ARG A 286 -7.12 11.75 4.04
C ARG A 286 -7.12 11.20 5.46
N ALA A 287 -8.26 11.26 6.15
CA ALA A 287 -8.38 10.76 7.53
C ALA A 287 -8.07 9.25 7.62
N MET A 288 -8.51 8.45 6.64
CA MET A 288 -8.12 7.04 6.53
C MET A 288 -6.61 6.88 6.33
N GLY A 289 -6.00 7.67 5.44
CA GLY A 289 -4.56 7.64 5.19
C GLY A 289 -3.74 7.85 6.46
N VAL A 290 -4.12 8.84 7.26
CA VAL A 290 -3.49 9.13 8.56
C VAL A 290 -3.57 7.93 9.52
N LEU A 291 -4.74 7.29 9.64
CA LEU A 291 -4.89 6.12 10.52
C LEU A 291 -4.04 4.92 10.06
N PHE A 292 -3.83 4.75 8.75
CA PHE A 292 -2.90 3.74 8.24
C PHE A 292 -1.47 4.04 8.69
N SER A 293 -1.01 5.28 8.54
CA SER A 293 0.33 5.69 8.99
C SER A 293 0.51 5.53 10.51
N GLN A 294 -0.49 5.91 11.30
CA GLN A 294 -0.48 5.66 12.74
C GLN A 294 -0.41 4.17 13.07
N ALA A 295 -1.19 3.32 12.39
CA ALA A 295 -1.15 1.88 12.58
C ALA A 295 0.22 1.26 12.24
N ASP A 296 0.89 1.78 11.21
CA ASP A 296 2.23 1.36 10.81
C ASP A 296 3.27 1.74 11.89
N ILE A 297 3.19 2.95 12.46
CA ILE A 297 4.01 3.34 13.62
C ILE A 297 3.76 2.42 14.82
N GLN A 298 2.50 2.12 15.13
CA GLN A 298 2.16 1.27 16.26
C GLN A 298 2.69 -0.17 16.10
N GLN A 299 2.79 -0.66 14.86
CA GLN A 299 3.43 -1.95 14.56
C GLN A 299 4.94 -1.91 14.83
N GLU A 300 5.63 -0.85 14.41
CA GLU A 300 7.06 -0.66 14.72
C GLU A 300 7.32 -0.58 16.23
N LEU A 301 6.39 0.03 16.97
CA LEU A 301 6.40 0.07 18.43
C LEU A 301 5.98 -1.27 19.10
N LYS A 302 5.56 -2.26 18.32
CA LYS A 302 4.99 -3.55 18.78
C LYS A 302 3.75 -3.37 19.68
N ALA A 303 3.05 -2.26 19.54
CA ALA A 303 1.80 -1.97 20.22
C ALA A 303 0.62 -2.57 19.42
N THR A 304 0.53 -3.90 19.41
CA THR A 304 -0.41 -4.66 18.57
C THR A 304 -1.86 -4.20 18.72
N ASP A 305 -2.32 -3.97 19.95
CA ASP A 305 -3.71 -3.54 20.20
C ASP A 305 -3.99 -2.14 19.63
N ALA A 306 -3.03 -1.21 19.72
CA ALA A 306 -3.16 0.13 19.18
C ALA A 306 -3.15 0.11 17.64
N ALA A 307 -2.29 -0.71 17.03
CA ALA A 307 -2.28 -0.91 15.57
C ALA A 307 -3.61 -1.48 15.06
N ILE A 308 -4.15 -2.51 15.75
CA ILE A 308 -5.46 -3.08 15.43
C ILE A 308 -6.56 -2.02 15.57
N ALA A 309 -6.53 -1.20 16.62
CA ALA A 309 -7.52 -0.15 16.83
C ALA A 309 -7.50 0.89 15.69
N ALA A 310 -6.32 1.36 15.29
CA ALA A 310 -6.15 2.32 14.20
C ALA A 310 -6.66 1.75 12.85
N TYR A 311 -6.29 0.51 12.49
CA TYR A 311 -6.82 -0.12 11.28
C TYR A 311 -8.34 -0.34 11.34
N LYS A 312 -8.90 -0.70 12.51
CA LYS A 312 -10.36 -0.84 12.67
C LYS A 312 -11.06 0.50 12.48
N ALA A 313 -10.49 1.59 12.97
CA ALA A 313 -11.02 2.93 12.77
C ALA A 313 -10.90 3.39 11.30
N ALA A 314 -9.93 2.89 10.53
CA ALA A 314 -9.76 3.21 9.12
C ALA A 314 -10.80 2.53 8.19
N ILE A 315 -11.36 1.37 8.58
CA ILE A 315 -12.35 0.64 7.77
C ILE A 315 -13.60 1.46 7.43
N PRO A 316 -14.32 2.11 8.38
CA PRO A 316 -15.49 2.90 8.05
C PRO A 316 -15.14 4.12 7.18
N LEU A 317 -13.96 4.72 7.36
CA LEU A 317 -13.49 5.83 6.52
C LEU A 317 -13.17 5.36 5.10
N ALA A 318 -12.57 4.18 4.95
CA ALA A 318 -12.34 3.57 3.64
C ALA A 318 -13.67 3.34 2.89
N ASN A 319 -14.72 2.89 3.58
CA ASN A 319 -16.05 2.75 2.98
C ASN A 319 -16.65 4.11 2.60
N ALA A 320 -16.52 5.13 3.46
CA ALA A 320 -17.00 6.48 3.17
C ALA A 320 -16.25 7.15 2.01
N ALA A 321 -14.97 6.82 1.81
CA ALA A 321 -14.16 7.26 0.67
C ALA A 321 -14.40 6.43 -0.61
N GLU A 322 -15.36 5.49 -0.60
CA GLU A 322 -15.61 4.55 -1.71
C GLU A 322 -14.35 3.74 -2.10
N ARG A 323 -13.56 3.37 -1.09
CA ARG A 323 -12.31 2.58 -1.19
C ARG A 323 -12.44 1.22 -0.51
N PRO A 324 -13.28 0.30 -1.04
CA PRO A 324 -13.40 -1.06 -0.51
C PRO A 324 -12.09 -1.85 -0.56
N ASP A 325 -11.19 -1.51 -1.49
CA ASP A 325 -9.84 -2.05 -1.58
C ASP A 325 -9.01 -1.73 -0.33
N ARG A 326 -9.15 -0.51 0.21
CA ARG A 326 -8.48 -0.07 1.43
C ARG A 326 -9.11 -0.68 2.68
N ALA A 327 -10.45 -0.84 2.71
CA ALA A 327 -11.13 -1.56 3.78
C ALA A 327 -10.67 -3.02 3.87
N ALA A 328 -10.54 -3.70 2.72
CA ALA A 328 -10.04 -5.06 2.64
C ALA A 328 -8.57 -5.16 3.10
N LEU A 329 -7.73 -4.19 2.72
CA LEU A 329 -6.34 -4.14 3.14
C LEU A 329 -6.20 -3.94 4.67
N ALA A 330 -6.96 -3.01 5.27
CA ALA A 330 -6.97 -2.83 6.73
C ALA A 330 -7.40 -4.11 7.47
N THR A 331 -8.44 -4.77 6.96
CA THR A 331 -8.95 -6.05 7.47
C THR A 331 -7.88 -7.15 7.39
N GLU A 332 -7.15 -7.22 6.28
CA GLU A 332 -6.02 -8.15 6.09
C GLU A 332 -4.86 -7.87 7.06
N ARG A 333 -4.54 -6.59 7.33
CA ARG A 333 -3.51 -6.19 8.29
C ARG A 333 -3.88 -6.61 9.71
N ILE A 334 -5.12 -6.37 10.12
CA ILE A 334 -5.64 -6.82 11.42
C ILE A 334 -5.53 -8.34 11.57
N ALA A 335 -5.88 -9.10 10.54
CA ALA A 335 -5.74 -10.56 10.54
C ALA A 335 -4.29 -11.02 10.74
N GLY A 336 -3.35 -10.35 10.06
CA GLY A 336 -1.92 -10.58 10.23
C GLY A 336 -1.45 -10.33 11.67
N LEU A 337 -1.90 -9.23 12.28
CA LEU A 337 -1.57 -8.90 13.67
C LEU A 337 -2.13 -9.92 14.67
N TYR A 338 -3.37 -10.39 14.48
CA TYR A 338 -3.90 -11.47 15.30
C TYR A 338 -3.16 -12.79 15.11
N ARG A 339 -2.74 -13.12 13.88
CA ARG A 339 -1.92 -14.32 13.62
C ARG A 339 -0.59 -14.23 14.35
N ASP A 340 0.06 -13.07 14.30
CA ASP A 340 1.38 -12.87 14.92
C ASP A 340 1.28 -12.84 16.45
N ALA A 341 0.13 -12.45 17.00
CA ALA A 341 -0.24 -12.61 18.40
C ALA A 341 -0.76 -14.03 18.76
N GLU A 342 -0.65 -15.00 17.83
CA GLU A 342 -1.12 -16.39 17.97
C GLU A 342 -2.62 -16.54 18.27
N ASN A 343 -3.41 -15.49 18.05
CA ASN A 343 -4.86 -15.51 18.14
C ASN A 343 -5.44 -15.96 16.79
N TYR A 344 -5.25 -17.25 16.48
CA TYR A 344 -5.61 -17.82 15.18
C TYR A 344 -7.11 -17.74 14.86
N THR A 345 -7.97 -17.80 15.88
CA THR A 345 -9.43 -17.67 15.69
C THR A 345 -9.80 -16.30 15.14
N GLN A 346 -9.28 -15.21 15.74
CA GLN A 346 -9.52 -13.87 15.24
C GLN A 346 -8.83 -13.65 13.89
N ALA A 347 -7.62 -14.17 13.71
CA ALA A 347 -6.91 -14.08 12.43
C ALA A 347 -7.73 -14.67 11.26
N LEU A 348 -8.30 -15.87 11.44
CA LEU A 348 -9.14 -16.51 10.43
C LEU A 348 -10.40 -15.69 10.13
N GLN A 349 -11.07 -15.18 11.16
CA GLN A 349 -12.27 -14.35 10.99
C GLN A 349 -11.98 -13.13 10.12
N PHE A 350 -10.91 -12.38 10.40
CA PHE A 350 -10.54 -11.20 9.62
C PHE A 350 -10.03 -11.56 8.23
N TYR A 351 -9.26 -12.64 8.06
CA TYR A 351 -8.84 -13.07 6.71
C TYR A 351 -10.04 -13.47 5.83
N GLN A 352 -11.05 -14.12 6.39
CA GLN A 352 -12.28 -14.47 5.67
C GLN A 352 -13.10 -13.21 5.29
N GLN A 353 -13.17 -12.21 6.17
CA GLN A 353 -13.81 -10.93 5.85
C GLN A 353 -13.08 -10.22 4.71
N ALA A 354 -11.74 -10.13 4.77
CA ALA A 354 -10.95 -9.53 3.69
C ALA A 354 -11.12 -10.29 2.37
N LEU A 355 -11.15 -11.62 2.42
CA LEU A 355 -11.36 -12.48 1.25
C LEU A 355 -12.70 -12.19 0.57
N ALA A 356 -13.77 -12.05 1.34
CA ALA A 356 -15.10 -11.74 0.82
C ALA A 356 -15.12 -10.39 0.07
N ILE A 357 -14.43 -9.37 0.59
CA ILE A 357 -14.32 -8.07 -0.10
C ILE A 357 -13.51 -8.21 -1.39
N TRP A 358 -12.36 -8.88 -1.36
CA TRP A 358 -11.55 -9.07 -2.57
C TRP A 358 -12.24 -9.93 -3.65
N GLN A 359 -13.14 -10.83 -3.26
CA GLN A 359 -14.02 -11.56 -4.19
C GLN A 359 -15.02 -10.64 -4.89
N GLN A 360 -15.61 -9.69 -4.16
CA GLN A 360 -16.50 -8.69 -4.76
C GLN A 360 -15.76 -7.74 -5.71
N LEU A 361 -14.48 -7.47 -5.44
CA LEU A 361 -13.59 -6.65 -6.28
C LEU A 361 -12.94 -7.45 -7.42
N GLU A 362 -13.24 -8.74 -7.56
CA GLU A 362 -12.70 -9.62 -8.60
C GLU A 362 -11.15 -9.62 -8.69
N ASN A 363 -10.47 -9.41 -7.55
CA ASN A 363 -9.00 -9.36 -7.51
C ASN A 363 -8.41 -10.75 -7.25
N GLU A 364 -8.23 -11.53 -8.30
CA GLU A 364 -7.75 -12.92 -8.23
C GLU A 364 -6.42 -13.07 -7.48
N SER A 365 -5.48 -12.15 -7.69
CA SER A 365 -4.17 -12.17 -7.00
C SER A 365 -4.31 -12.11 -5.49
N ARG A 366 -5.14 -11.18 -4.99
CA ARG A 366 -5.41 -11.03 -3.55
C ARG A 366 -6.20 -12.22 -3.00
N ILE A 367 -7.17 -12.74 -3.75
CA ILE A 367 -7.97 -13.93 -3.37
C ILE A 367 -7.05 -15.13 -3.13
N SER A 368 -6.19 -15.47 -4.09
CA SER A 368 -5.26 -16.61 -3.97
C SER A 368 -4.26 -16.42 -2.83
N SER A 369 -3.77 -15.20 -2.63
CA SER A 369 -2.87 -14.87 -1.51
C SER A 369 -3.56 -15.10 -0.15
N LEU A 370 -4.81 -14.67 -0.01
CA LEU A 370 -5.57 -14.83 1.24
C LEU A 370 -5.96 -16.27 1.52
N GLN A 371 -6.33 -17.05 0.51
CA GLN A 371 -6.57 -18.50 0.67
C GLN A 371 -5.33 -19.20 1.24
N SER A 372 -4.15 -18.90 0.69
CA SER A 372 -2.88 -19.44 1.19
C SER A 372 -2.60 -19.04 2.64
N LYS A 373 -2.94 -17.79 3.02
CA LYS A 373 -2.80 -17.32 4.41
C LYS A 373 -3.78 -18.04 5.35
N ILE A 374 -5.03 -18.25 4.93
CA ILE A 374 -6.04 -18.97 5.69
C ILE A 374 -5.60 -20.42 5.93
N ASP A 375 -5.12 -21.12 4.90
CA ASP A 375 -4.62 -22.50 5.02
C ASP A 375 -3.43 -22.61 5.98
N ARG A 376 -2.53 -21.62 5.93
CA ARG A 376 -1.40 -21.52 6.85
C ARG A 376 -1.87 -21.34 8.30
N VAL A 377 -2.83 -20.45 8.54
CA VAL A 377 -3.37 -20.21 9.89
C VAL A 377 -4.12 -21.44 10.41
N ASN A 378 -4.90 -22.12 9.57
CA ASN A 378 -5.56 -23.39 9.94
C ASN A 378 -4.54 -24.44 10.37
N THR A 379 -3.43 -24.56 9.64
CA THR A 379 -2.34 -25.49 9.99
C THR A 379 -1.68 -25.10 11.32
N GLN A 380 -1.43 -23.81 11.56
CA GLN A 380 -0.87 -23.32 12.82
C GLN A 380 -1.81 -23.56 14.00
N MET A 381 -3.12 -23.31 13.81
CA MET A 381 -4.14 -23.55 14.80
C MET A 381 -4.23 -25.04 15.18
N GLN A 382 -4.21 -25.94 14.20
CA GLN A 382 -4.22 -27.38 14.47
C GLN A 382 -2.96 -27.81 15.24
N ARG A 383 -1.78 -27.31 14.84
CA ARG A 383 -0.53 -27.62 15.55
C ARG A 383 -0.55 -27.14 16.99
N ALA A 384 -1.09 -25.95 17.24
CA ALA A 384 -1.24 -25.41 18.59
C ALA A 384 -2.21 -26.25 19.43
N ALA A 385 -3.30 -26.74 18.84
CA ALA A 385 -4.23 -27.66 19.50
C ALA A 385 -3.56 -29.01 19.83
N ASP A 386 -2.87 -29.62 18.86
CA ASP A 386 -2.14 -30.88 19.05
C ASP A 386 -1.03 -30.75 20.11
N GLN A 387 -0.35 -29.60 20.16
CA GLN A 387 0.66 -29.31 21.17
C GLN A 387 0.03 -29.14 22.56
N GLY A 388 -1.08 -28.41 22.67
CA GLY A 388 -1.81 -28.25 23.92
C GLY A 388 -2.32 -29.59 24.46
N GLU A 389 -2.77 -30.50 23.58
CA GLU A 389 -3.16 -31.86 23.98
C GLU A 389 -1.95 -32.66 24.51
N LYS A 390 -0.81 -32.61 23.82
CA LYS A 390 0.43 -33.27 24.27
C LYS A 390 0.93 -32.72 25.59
N GLU A 391 0.90 -31.40 25.78
CA GLU A 391 1.29 -30.75 27.02
C GLU A 391 0.35 -31.12 28.17
N ALA A 392 -0.96 -31.19 27.92
CA ALA A 392 -1.94 -31.67 28.90
C ALA A 392 -1.71 -33.14 29.28
N GLN A 393 -1.44 -34.01 28.29
CA GLN A 393 -1.10 -35.42 28.53
C GLN A 393 0.20 -35.56 29.31
N ALA A 394 1.23 -34.77 28.99
CA ALA A 394 2.51 -34.77 29.70
C ALA A 394 2.35 -34.27 31.14
N ALA A 395 1.60 -33.20 31.36
CA ALA A 395 1.30 -32.67 32.68
C ALA A 395 0.51 -33.68 33.53
N GLU A 396 -0.43 -34.41 32.93
CA GLU A 396 -1.17 -35.48 33.62
C GLU A 396 -0.28 -36.66 33.98
N GLN A 397 0.62 -37.08 33.08
CA GLN A 397 1.63 -38.11 33.37
C GLN A 397 2.58 -37.68 34.49
N GLU A 398 3.02 -36.43 34.49
CA GLU A 398 3.86 -35.88 35.56
C GLU A 398 3.10 -35.83 36.89
N ARG A 399 1.82 -35.41 36.89
CA ARG A 399 0.95 -35.45 38.06
C ARG A 399 0.83 -36.87 38.63
N ILE A 400 0.62 -37.86 37.78
CA ILE A 400 0.54 -39.28 38.17
C ILE A 400 1.88 -39.77 38.76
N ALA A 401 3.01 -39.40 38.15
CA ALA A 401 4.34 -39.77 38.61
C ALA A 401 4.70 -39.18 40.00
N GLN A 402 4.10 -38.04 40.38
CA GLN A 402 4.29 -37.43 41.71
C GLN A 402 3.49 -38.13 42.83
N ILE A 403 2.56 -39.03 42.49
CA ILE A 403 1.80 -39.78 43.49
C ILE A 403 2.71 -40.86 44.10
N THR A 404 3.08 -40.67 45.38
CA THR A 404 3.95 -41.61 46.12
C THR A 404 3.20 -42.50 47.11
N THR A 405 1.91 -42.26 47.34
CA THR A 405 1.09 -43.02 48.29
C THR A 405 0.63 -44.33 47.65
N ASN A 406 0.88 -45.45 48.32
CA ASN A 406 0.43 -46.77 47.87
C ASN A 406 -1.09 -46.82 47.67
N GLY A 407 -1.55 -47.49 46.61
CA GLY A 407 -2.96 -47.58 46.24
C GLY A 407 -3.21 -47.52 44.74
N PHE A 408 -4.48 -47.50 44.34
CA PHE A 408 -4.90 -47.30 42.96
C PHE A 408 -4.92 -45.81 42.60
N ILE A 409 -4.50 -45.51 41.38
CA ILE A 409 -4.62 -44.19 40.75
C ILE A 409 -5.75 -44.25 39.72
N GLU A 410 -5.74 -45.28 38.86
CA GLU A 410 -6.82 -45.59 37.93
C GLU A 410 -7.11 -47.10 37.95
N PRO A 411 -8.37 -47.53 37.82
CA PRO A 411 -9.57 -46.70 37.78
C PRO A 411 -9.86 -46.01 39.13
N ALA A 412 -10.57 -44.88 39.10
CA ALA A 412 -11.01 -44.17 40.29
C ALA A 412 -12.14 -44.92 41.02
N ASP A 413 -12.36 -44.63 42.29
CA ASP A 413 -13.43 -45.26 43.09
C ASP A 413 -14.82 -44.95 42.52
N GLY A 414 -15.59 -46.02 42.26
CA GLY A 414 -16.89 -45.96 41.60
C GLY A 414 -16.85 -45.86 40.07
N ALA A 415 -15.68 -45.93 39.43
CA ALA A 415 -15.58 -45.78 37.98
C ALA A 415 -16.34 -46.89 37.22
N THR A 416 -17.09 -46.48 36.19
CA THR A 416 -17.67 -47.41 35.21
C THR A 416 -16.63 -47.76 34.15
N VAL A 417 -16.40 -49.04 33.92
CA VAL A 417 -15.34 -49.56 33.05
C VAL A 417 -15.89 -50.60 32.07
N SER A 418 -15.28 -50.68 30.88
CA SER A 418 -15.70 -51.56 29.80
C SER A 418 -14.51 -51.86 28.88
N GLY A 419 -14.50 -53.05 28.25
CA GLY A 419 -13.43 -53.48 27.36
C GLY A 419 -12.10 -53.77 28.09
N THR A 420 -10.98 -53.29 27.55
CA THR A 420 -9.66 -53.40 28.21
C THR A 420 -9.31 -52.07 28.83
N ILE A 421 -9.07 -52.06 30.15
CA ILE A 421 -8.65 -50.86 30.89
C ILE A 421 -7.24 -51.05 31.46
N SER A 422 -6.46 -49.99 31.57
CA SER A 422 -5.20 -50.00 32.30
C SER A 422 -5.44 -49.72 33.79
N ILE A 423 -4.84 -50.53 34.66
CA ILE A 423 -4.81 -50.30 36.10
C ILE A 423 -3.50 -49.59 36.44
N LEU A 424 -3.61 -48.36 36.92
CA LEU A 424 -2.50 -47.54 37.39
C LEU A 424 -2.48 -47.52 38.92
N GLY A 425 -1.30 -47.55 39.52
CA GLY A 425 -1.19 -47.46 40.97
C GLY A 425 0.24 -47.39 41.49
N VAL A 426 0.34 -47.23 42.81
CA VAL A 426 1.61 -47.18 43.52
C VAL A 426 1.70 -48.40 44.44
N ALA A 427 2.81 -49.10 44.34
CA ALA A 427 3.17 -50.23 45.20
C ALA A 427 4.66 -50.13 45.51
N ASN A 428 5.00 -49.20 46.39
CA ASN A 428 6.33 -48.82 46.79
C ASN A 428 6.46 -48.94 48.31
N ASP A 429 7.17 -49.97 48.77
CA ASP A 429 7.48 -50.17 50.20
C ASP A 429 9.00 -50.42 50.34
N PRO A 430 9.69 -49.86 51.35
CA PRO A 430 11.12 -50.11 51.58
C PRO A 430 11.49 -51.59 51.72
N HIS A 431 10.57 -52.41 52.25
CA HIS A 431 10.74 -53.86 52.43
C HIS A 431 9.90 -54.66 51.42
N PHE A 432 9.61 -54.07 50.25
CA PHE A 432 8.78 -54.68 49.21
C PHE A 432 9.27 -56.06 48.76
N GLU A 433 8.36 -57.04 48.74
CA GLU A 433 8.56 -58.37 48.15
C GLU A 433 7.77 -58.53 46.85
N LYS A 434 6.47 -58.21 46.89
CA LYS A 434 5.56 -58.32 45.73
C LYS A 434 4.33 -57.44 45.90
N TRP A 435 3.66 -57.14 44.78
CA TRP A 435 2.27 -56.71 44.81
C TRP A 435 1.38 -57.71 44.06
N GLN A 436 0.11 -57.75 44.45
CA GLN A 436 -0.91 -58.59 43.82
C GLN A 436 -2.19 -57.78 43.64
N ILE A 437 -2.82 -57.94 42.48
CA ILE A 437 -4.14 -57.38 42.19
C ILE A 437 -5.12 -58.53 42.03
N ASP A 438 -6.24 -58.42 42.74
CA ASP A 438 -7.38 -59.32 42.63
C ASP A 438 -8.66 -58.52 42.33
N LEU A 439 -9.57 -59.11 41.57
CA LEU A 439 -10.92 -58.62 41.37
C LEU A 439 -11.88 -59.43 42.24
N LEU A 440 -12.55 -58.77 43.17
CA LEU A 440 -13.55 -59.34 44.05
C LEU A 440 -14.91 -59.18 43.36
N LEU A 441 -15.41 -60.29 42.80
CA LEU A 441 -16.70 -60.32 42.14
C LEU A 441 -17.82 -60.06 43.17
N ASP A 442 -18.81 -59.28 42.76
CA ASP A 442 -19.89 -58.76 43.62
C ASP A 442 -19.43 -58.15 44.96
N GLN A 443 -18.19 -57.66 45.00
CA GLN A 443 -17.50 -57.14 46.20
C GLN A 443 -17.28 -58.17 47.32
N ASP A 444 -17.36 -59.46 47.01
CA ASP A 444 -17.18 -60.56 47.95
C ASP A 444 -15.70 -61.01 48.02
N GLU A 445 -15.11 -60.92 49.21
CA GLU A 445 -13.71 -61.31 49.45
C GLU A 445 -13.45 -62.81 49.26
N SER A 446 -14.48 -63.65 49.40
CA SER A 446 -14.39 -65.10 49.16
C SER A 446 -14.36 -65.45 47.67
N HIS A 447 -14.75 -64.50 46.81
CA HIS A 447 -14.76 -64.63 45.35
C HIS A 447 -13.67 -63.77 44.68
N ALA A 448 -12.48 -63.72 45.30
CA ALA A 448 -11.33 -63.02 44.73
C ALA A 448 -10.78 -63.77 43.51
N THR A 449 -10.85 -63.14 42.34
CA THR A 449 -10.27 -63.62 41.10
C THR A 449 -8.91 -62.96 40.87
N PHE A 450 -7.88 -63.78 40.65
CA PHE A 450 -6.53 -63.28 40.38
C PHE A 450 -6.49 -62.46 39.09
N VAL A 451 -5.95 -61.24 39.16
CA VAL A 451 -5.74 -60.39 37.98
C VAL A 451 -4.27 -60.38 37.58
N ALA A 452 -3.39 -59.94 38.48
CA ALA A 452 -1.97 -59.80 38.19
C ALA A 452 -1.10 -59.82 39.44
N LEU A 453 0.18 -60.16 39.28
CA LEU A 453 1.17 -60.08 40.34
C LEU A 453 2.56 -59.85 39.76
N LYS A 454 3.35 -59.03 40.46
CA LYS A 454 4.76 -58.80 40.13
C LYS A 454 5.61 -58.89 41.40
N ARG A 455 6.71 -59.63 41.32
CA ARG A 455 7.68 -59.79 42.41
C ARG A 455 8.90 -58.90 42.17
N ARG A 456 9.48 -58.36 43.25
CA ARG A 456 10.74 -57.60 43.25
C ARG A 456 10.80 -56.41 42.26
N ALA A 457 9.65 -55.91 41.84
CA ALA A 457 9.52 -54.71 41.03
C ALA A 457 8.48 -53.79 41.67
N ARG A 458 8.97 -52.74 42.32
CA ARG A 458 8.13 -51.69 42.91
C ARG A 458 7.44 -50.90 41.79
N ALA A 459 6.28 -50.32 42.10
CA ALA A 459 5.59 -49.39 41.20
C ALA A 459 5.51 -48.01 41.86
N THR A 460 6.04 -46.99 41.18
CA THR A 460 6.13 -45.61 41.68
C THR A 460 5.25 -44.68 40.83
N GLY A 461 3.95 -44.98 40.76
CA GLY A 461 2.98 -44.16 40.02
C GLY A 461 2.94 -44.47 38.52
N GLY A 462 2.68 -45.73 38.17
CA GLY A 462 2.64 -46.18 36.77
C GLY A 462 1.74 -47.39 36.54
N PRO A 463 1.72 -47.95 35.32
CA PRO A 463 0.86 -49.09 34.99
C PRO A 463 1.27 -50.34 35.77
N LEU A 464 0.31 -50.90 36.49
CA LEU A 464 0.45 -52.17 37.20
C LEU A 464 0.13 -53.33 36.25
N THR A 465 -1.01 -53.27 35.57
CA THR A 465 -1.48 -54.28 34.60
C THR A 465 -2.64 -53.72 33.78
N ASP A 466 -2.96 -54.36 32.66
CA ASP A 466 -4.25 -54.18 32.00
C ASP A 466 -5.26 -55.22 32.52
N LEU A 467 -6.53 -54.83 32.59
CA LEU A 467 -7.67 -55.67 32.93
C LEU A 467 -8.64 -55.71 31.76
N ASP A 468 -8.82 -56.90 31.19
CA ASP A 468 -9.85 -57.18 30.20
C ASP A 468 -11.18 -57.48 30.94
N THR A 469 -12.05 -56.46 31.03
CA THR A 469 -13.30 -56.53 31.78
C THR A 469 -14.33 -57.44 31.13
N THR A 470 -14.18 -57.75 29.83
CA THR A 470 -15.10 -58.63 29.07
C THR A 470 -15.12 -60.07 29.59
N ARG A 471 -14.14 -60.44 30.41
CA ARG A 471 -14.02 -61.75 31.04
C ARG A 471 -14.83 -61.90 32.33
N TYR A 472 -15.46 -60.82 32.80
CA TYR A 472 -16.15 -60.75 34.07
C TYR A 472 -17.61 -60.31 33.87
N PRO A 473 -18.53 -60.71 34.76
CA PRO A 473 -19.93 -60.30 34.68
C PRO A 473 -20.09 -58.78 34.76
N ASN A 474 -21.15 -58.25 34.16
CA ASN A 474 -21.54 -56.85 34.36
C ASN A 474 -22.06 -56.66 35.78
N GLY A 475 -21.66 -55.59 36.46
CA GLY A 475 -22.03 -55.35 37.86
C GLY A 475 -20.96 -54.59 38.65
N THR A 476 -21.27 -54.35 39.93
CA THR A 476 -20.35 -53.65 40.85
C THR A 476 -19.38 -54.64 41.49
N HIS A 477 -18.09 -54.42 41.27
CA HIS A 477 -17.00 -55.25 41.76
C HIS A 477 -15.98 -54.40 42.52
N LYS A 478 -15.03 -55.05 43.19
CA LYS A 478 -13.98 -54.35 43.94
C LYS A 478 -12.61 -54.85 43.51
N LEU A 479 -11.74 -53.96 43.08
CA LEU A 479 -10.32 -54.26 42.88
C LEU A 479 -9.60 -54.14 44.22
N ARG A 480 -8.71 -55.09 44.49
CA ARG A 480 -7.83 -55.10 45.65
C ARG A 480 -6.38 -55.12 45.19
N LEU A 481 -5.60 -54.13 45.61
CA LEU A 481 -4.15 -54.10 45.50
C LEU A 481 -3.56 -54.46 46.86
N ARG A 482 -2.83 -55.57 46.92
CA ARG A 482 -2.09 -56.00 48.10
C ARG A 482 -0.61 -55.73 47.90
N VAL A 483 -0.01 -54.92 48.77
CA VAL A 483 1.43 -54.63 48.78
C VAL A 483 2.06 -55.46 49.90
N VAL A 484 2.87 -56.45 49.54
CA VAL A 484 3.43 -57.46 50.46
C VAL A 484 4.91 -57.17 50.71
N ARG A 485 5.29 -57.20 51.99
CA ARG A 485 6.66 -57.00 52.47
C ARG A 485 7.39 -58.33 52.64
N GLN A 486 8.72 -58.28 52.79
CA GLN A 486 9.59 -59.46 52.92
C GLN A 486 9.31 -60.32 54.16
N ASP A 487 8.69 -59.74 55.19
CA ASP A 487 8.23 -60.44 56.40
C ASP A 487 6.84 -61.10 56.23
N PHE A 488 6.28 -61.06 55.02
CA PHE A 488 4.94 -61.53 54.64
C PHE A 488 3.77 -60.73 55.21
N ASN A 489 4.02 -59.64 55.94
CA ASN A 489 2.98 -58.67 56.26
C ASN A 489 2.60 -57.86 55.01
N TYR A 490 1.38 -57.33 54.98
CA TYR A 490 0.87 -56.62 53.81
C TYR A 490 -0.11 -55.51 54.18
N ASP A 491 -0.19 -54.50 53.31
CA ASP A 491 -1.26 -53.51 53.29
C ASP A 491 -2.17 -53.78 52.09
N GLU A 492 -3.46 -53.44 52.23
CA GLU A 492 -4.46 -53.58 51.17
C GLU A 492 -5.09 -52.24 50.84
N TYR A 493 -5.29 -52.03 49.55
CA TYR A 493 -5.93 -50.85 48.98
C TYR A 493 -7.05 -51.32 48.08
N PHE A 494 -8.17 -50.62 48.12
CA PHE A 494 -9.39 -51.05 47.43
C PHE A 494 -9.94 -49.93 46.57
N VAL A 495 -10.52 -50.31 45.44
CA VAL A 495 -11.32 -49.41 44.60
C VAL A 495 -12.53 -50.16 44.06
N VAL A 496 -13.70 -49.56 44.14
CA VAL A 496 -14.95 -50.11 43.60
C VAL A 496 -15.02 -49.73 42.13
N ILE A 497 -15.39 -50.69 41.27
CA ILE A 497 -15.59 -50.46 39.83
C ILE A 497 -16.92 -51.05 39.39
N ASN A 498 -17.53 -50.47 38.37
CA ASN A 498 -18.77 -50.97 37.77
C ASN A 498 -18.48 -51.46 36.35
N ILE A 499 -18.51 -52.76 36.13
CA ILE A 499 -18.26 -53.34 34.80
C ILE A 499 -19.55 -53.27 33.96
N GLN A 500 -19.45 -52.64 32.79
CA GLN A 500 -20.52 -52.52 31.80
C GLN A 500 -19.99 -52.82 30.40
N ASN A 501 -19.76 -54.10 30.10
CA ASN A 501 -19.35 -54.58 28.77
C ASN A 501 -20.50 -54.62 27.78
#